data_AF-A0A2Y8KPY2-F1
#
_entry.id   AF-A0A2Y8KPY2-F1
#
_cell.length_a   1.000
_cell.length_b   1.000
_cell.length_c   1.000
_cell.angle_alpha   90.00
_cell.angle_beta   90.00
_cell.angle_gamma   90.00
#
_symmetry.space_group_name_H-M   'P 1'
#
loop_
_entity.id
_entity.type
_entity.pdbx_description
1 polymer ?
#
loop_
_entity_poly.entity_id
_entity_poly.type
_entity_poly.pdbx_seq_one_letter_code
_entity_poly.pdbx_strand_id
1 'polypeptide(L)' 'MTKKIKCAYHLCNKDVEESKTITRPLHFMRGVIPTTEMKKYCSESCAEKDQMAHEL' A
#
# COMPACT_ATOMS: atom_id res chain seq x y z
N MET A 1 -13.01 19.45 5.86
CA MET A 1 -12.14 18.58 6.67
C MET A 1 -11.53 17.55 5.74
N THR A 2 -10.22 17.63 5.45
CA THR A 2 -9.57 16.61 4.61
C THR A 2 -9.23 15.38 5.45
N LYS A 3 -9.80 14.23 5.07
CA LYS A 3 -9.47 12.94 5.71
C LYS A 3 -8.02 12.58 5.36
N LYS A 4 -7.19 12.34 6.38
CA LYS A 4 -5.85 11.81 6.21
C LYS A 4 -5.87 10.33 6.51
N ILE A 5 -5.13 9.56 5.71
CA ILE A 5 -4.93 8.13 5.90
C ILE A 5 -3.43 7.85 6.00
N LYS A 6 -3.09 6.79 6.71
CA LYS A 6 -1.72 6.31 6.76
C LYS A 6 -1.39 5.54 5.48
N CYS A 7 -0.18 5.73 4.95
CA CYS A 7 0.32 4.90 3.86
C CYS A 7 0.29 3.43 4.26
N ALA A 8 -0.21 2.56 3.38
CA ALA A 8 -0.26 1.13 3.61
C ALA A 8 1.12 0.48 3.75
N TYR A 9 2.14 1.03 3.10
CA TYR A 9 3.51 0.55 3.22
C TYR A 9 4.02 0.78 4.64
N HIS A 10 4.25 -0.30 5.39
CA HIS A 10 4.52 -0.22 6.83
C HIS A 10 5.83 0.53 7.19
N LEU A 11 6.78 0.61 6.25
CA LEU A 11 8.02 1.40 6.41
C LEU A 11 7.81 2.89 6.11
N CYS A 12 6.75 3.23 5.37
CA CYS A 12 6.37 4.61 5.12
C CYS A 12 5.38 5.08 6.19
N ASN A 13 5.89 5.61 7.29
CA ASN A 13 5.09 6.22 8.36
C ASN A 13 4.49 7.60 7.99
N LYS A 14 4.14 7.82 6.72
CA LYS A 14 3.55 9.08 6.25
C LYS A 14 2.02 9.02 6.30
N ASP A 15 1.44 10.06 6.90
CA ASP A 15 0.02 10.39 6.75
C ASP A 15 -0.19 11.27 5.52
N VAL A 16 -1.05 10.82 4.62
CA VAL A 16 -1.39 11.49 3.36
C VAL A 16 -2.87 11.78 3.30
N GLU A 17 -3.23 12.88 2.67
CA GLU A 17 -4.62 13.20 2.40
C GLU A 17 -5.22 12.13 1.49
N GLU A 18 -6.43 11.67 1.80
CA GLU A 18 -7.12 10.63 1.04
C GLU A 18 -7.22 10.98 -0.45
N SER A 19 -7.43 12.26 -0.78
CA SER A 19 -7.45 12.79 -2.14
C SER A 19 -6.12 12.73 -2.88
N LYS A 20 -5.00 12.63 -2.16
CA LYS A 20 -3.63 12.52 -2.70
C LYS A 20 -3.11 11.08 -2.67
N THR A 21 -3.91 10.15 -2.18
CA THR A 21 -3.49 8.75 -2.10
C THR A 21 -3.76 8.03 -3.42
N ILE A 22 -2.88 7.10 -3.74
CA ILE A 22 -3.08 6.20 -4.86
C ILE A 22 -3.59 4.87 -4.34
N THR A 23 -4.55 4.28 -5.03
CA THR A 23 -4.99 2.92 -4.75
C THR A 23 -4.30 1.98 -5.73
N ARG A 24 -3.61 0.96 -5.21
CA ARG A 24 -2.93 -0.07 -6.01
C ARG A 24 -3.25 -1.45 -5.44
N PRO A 25 -3.37 -2.48 -6.31
CA PRO A 25 -3.44 -3.85 -5.86
C PRO A 25 -2.08 -4.27 -5.29
N LEU A 26 -2.10 -4.93 -4.14
CA LEU A 26 -0.96 -5.63 -3.55
C LEU A 26 -1.21 -7.12 -3.72
N HIS A 27 -0.37 -7.78 -4.50
CA HIS A 27 -0.40 -9.23 -4.69
C HIS A 27 0.59 -9.87 -3.72
N PHE A 28 0.11 -10.75 -2.86
CA PHE A 28 0.95 -11.45 -1.90
C PHE A 28 0.45 -12.87 -1.63
N MET A 29 1.34 -13.76 -1.20
CA MET A 29 0.96 -15.10 -0.80
C MET A 29 0.55 -15.12 0.66
N ARG A 30 -0.70 -15.49 0.94
CA ARG A 30 -1.17 -15.78 2.31
C ARG A 30 -1.05 -17.27 2.57
N GLY A 31 0.17 -17.71 2.88
CA GLY A 31 0.51 -19.14 2.90
C GLY A 31 0.65 -19.67 1.48
N VAL A 32 -0.23 -20.58 1.05
CA VAL A 32 -0.27 -21.12 -0.32
C VAL A 32 -1.29 -20.42 -1.24
N ILE A 33 -2.07 -19.48 -0.69
CA ILE A 33 -3.16 -18.83 -1.41
C ILE A 33 -2.67 -17.48 -1.97
N PRO A 34 -2.62 -17.30 -3.30
CA PRO A 34 -2.34 -16.00 -3.89
C PRO A 34 -3.51 -15.07 -3.58
N THR A 35 -3.22 -13.99 -2.87
CA THR A 35 -4.19 -13.00 -2.41
C THR A 35 -3.87 -11.66 -3.06
N THR A 36 -4.91 -10.91 -3.41
CA THR A 36 -4.77 -9.54 -3.93
C THR A 36 -5.62 -8.60 -3.09
N GLU A 37 -5.02 -7.59 -2.49
CA GLU A 37 -5.72 -6.58 -1.70
C GLU A 37 -5.53 -5.17 -2.27
N MET A 38 -6.60 -4.39 -2.35
CA MET A 38 -6.52 -2.99 -2.76
C MET A 38 -6.08 -2.12 -1.58
N LYS A 39 -4.86 -1.61 -1.63
CA LYS A 39 -4.29 -0.76 -0.58
C LYS A 39 -4.06 0.66 -1.07
N LYS A 40 -4.11 1.62 -0.13
CA LYS A 40 -3.88 3.03 -0.40
C LYS A 40 -2.48 3.45 0.03
N TYR A 41 -1.74 4.08 -0.87
CA TYR A 41 -0.35 4.49 -0.65
C TYR A 41 -0.18 6.00 -0.84
N CYS A 42 0.88 6.54 -0.24
CA CYS A 42 1.26 7.94 -0.45
C CYS A 42 1.91 8.22 -1.79
N SER A 43 2.47 7.20 -2.45
CA SER A 43 3.17 7.31 -3.74
C SER A 43 3.33 5.95 -4.40
N GLU A 44 3.56 5.94 -5.71
CA GLU A 44 3.80 4.72 -6.51
C GLU A 44 5.01 3.95 -5.99
N SER A 45 6.09 4.66 -5.66
CA SER A 45 7.29 4.03 -5.11
C SER A 45 7.04 3.30 -3.78
N CYS A 46 6.04 3.72 -2.98
CA CYS A 46 5.68 2.98 -1.76
C CYS A 46 4.88 1.72 -2.09
N ALA A 47 4.00 1.77 -3.09
CA ALA A 47 3.27 0.61 -3.56
C ALA A 47 4.22 -0.44 -4.15
N GLU A 48 5.18 -0.03 -4.97
CA GLU A 48 6.19 -0.92 -5.58
C GLU A 48 7.09 -1.56 -4.51
N LYS A 49 7.53 -0.77 -3.51
CA LYS A 49 8.33 -1.30 -2.40
C LYS A 49 7.54 -2.28 -1.52
N ASP A 50 6.25 -2.01 -1.28
CA ASP A 50 5.38 -2.93 -0.53
C ASP A 50 5.19 -4.24 -1.30
N GLN A 51 4.99 -4.15 -2.62
CA GLN A 51 4.88 -5.32 -3.50
C GLN A 51 6.16 -6.19 -3.46
N MET A 52 7.33 -5.58 -3.63
CA MET A 52 8.62 -6.29 -3.57
C MET A 52 8.88 -6.95 -2.21
N ALA A 53 8.47 -6.30 -1.11
CA ALA A 53 8.63 -6.85 0.24
C ALA A 53 7.79 -8.12 0.46
N HIS A 54 6.71 -8.30 -0.30
CA HIS A 54 5.81 -9.44 -0.23
C HIS A 54 6.13 -10.55 -1.26
N GLU A 55 7.07 -10.32 -2.18
CA GLU A 55 7.52 -11.30 -3.18
C GLU A 55 8.75 -12.12 -2.75
N LEU A 56 9.35 -11.85 -1.58
CA LEU A 56 10.47 -12.61 -0.98
C LEU A 56 9.99 -13.72 -0.04
#